data_AF-A0A951FY42-F1
#
_entry.id   AF-A0A951FY42-F1
#
_cell.length_a   1.000
_cell.length_b   1.000
_cell.length_c   1.000
_cell.angle_alpha   90.00
_cell.angle_beta   90.00
_cell.angle_gamma   90.00
#
_symmetry.space_group_name_H-M   'P 1'
#
loop_
_entity.id
_entity.type
_entity.pdbx_description
1 polymer ?
#
loop_
_entity_poly.entity_id
_entity_poly.type
_entity_poly.pdbx_seq_one_letter_code
_entity_poly.pdbx_strand_id
1 'polypeptide(L)'
;MREIRAFAALLGVLIGAALLLPAVAPAAGNPGGHFYVPPAGRVADTSHPNHVIGRGTPTGCTSSAVVRAVAAGGVIKFNCGPKPVTIVMTAT
;
A
#
# COMPACT_ATOMS: atom_id res chain seq x y z
N MET A 1 -30.71 4.79 35.89
CA MET A 1 -29.39 5.34 35.47
C MET A 1 -28.41 4.30 34.90
N ARG A 2 -28.55 2.99 35.20
CA ARG A 2 -27.72 1.91 34.61
C ARG A 2 -28.18 1.48 33.20
N GLU A 3 -29.49 1.41 32.97
CA GLU A 3 -30.11 1.00 31.69
C GLU A 3 -29.83 1.96 30.51
N ILE A 4 -29.81 3.28 30.77
CA ILE A 4 -29.61 4.32 29.74
C ILE A 4 -28.18 4.27 29.16
N ARG A 5 -27.21 3.78 29.93
CA ARG A 5 -25.80 3.66 29.50
C ARG A 5 -25.58 2.47 28.55
N ALA A 6 -26.43 1.44 28.60
CA ALA A 6 -26.34 0.28 27.72
C ALA A 6 -26.83 0.59 26.30
N PHE A 7 -27.88 1.41 26.17
CA PHE A 7 -28.41 1.84 24.87
C PHE A 7 -27.44 2.73 24.07
N ALA A 8 -26.70 3.61 24.77
CA ALA A 8 -25.70 4.47 24.13
C ALA A 8 -24.48 3.67 23.61
N ALA A 9 -24.10 2.58 24.28
CA ALA A 9 -22.98 1.72 23.87
C ALA A 9 -23.30 0.90 22.61
N LEU A 10 -24.54 0.41 22.47
CA LEU A 10 -25.00 -0.35 21.29
C LEU A 10 -25.14 0.54 20.04
N LEU A 11 -25.53 1.81 20.19
CA LEU A 11 -25.60 2.76 19.08
C LEU A 11 -24.20 3.20 18.59
N GLY A 12 -23.23 3.34 19.50
CA GLY A 12 -21.86 3.75 19.17
C GLY A 12 -21.05 2.69 18.40
N VAL A 13 -21.30 1.40 18.64
CA VAL A 13 -20.61 0.30 17.95
C VAL A 13 -21.07 0.15 16.50
N LEU A 14 -22.34 0.45 16.18
CA LEU A 14 -22.87 0.34 14.82
C LEU A 14 -22.40 1.49 13.91
N ILE A 15 -22.14 2.68 14.46
CA ILE A 15 -21.62 3.83 13.69
C ILE A 15 -20.10 3.69 13.45
N GLY A 16 -19.37 3.03 14.36
CA GLY A 16 -17.92 2.83 14.23
C GLY A 16 -17.50 1.76 13.19
N ALA A 17 -18.35 0.75 12.94
CA ALA A 17 -17.99 -0.36 12.04
C ALA A 17 -17.97 0.03 10.55
N ALA A 18 -18.76 1.03 10.14
CA ALA A 18 -18.84 1.46 8.74
C ALA A 18 -17.56 2.19 8.25
N LEU A 19 -16.75 2.73 9.16
CA LEU A 19 -15.49 3.42 8.83
C LEU A 19 -14.27 2.49 8.69
N LEU A 20 -14.41 1.19 8.98
CA LEU A 20 -13.29 0.24 8.99
C LEU A 20 -13.15 -0.60 7.71
N LEU A 21 -14.06 -0.45 6.75
CA LEU A 21 -13.96 -1.14 5.48
C LEU A 21 -13.01 -0.33 4.57
N PRO A 22 -11.82 -0.85 4.22
CA PRO A 22 -11.02 -0.21 3.20
C PRO A 22 -11.84 -0.18 1.92
N ALA A 23 -11.97 1.01 1.31
CA ALA A 23 -12.59 1.13 0.00
C ALA A 23 -11.90 0.16 -0.96
N VAL A 24 -12.66 -0.75 -1.56
CA VAL A 24 -12.15 -1.60 -2.64
C VAL A 24 -11.86 -0.67 -3.81
N ALA A 25 -10.58 -0.33 -4.00
CA ALA A 25 -10.16 0.40 -5.18
C ALA A 25 -10.45 -0.46 -6.42
N PRO A 26 -10.86 0.15 -7.54
CA PRO A 26 -10.92 -0.58 -8.80
C PRO A 26 -9.56 -1.20 -9.10
N ALA A 27 -9.56 -2.37 -9.75
CA ALA A 27 -8.33 -2.98 -10.21
C ALA A 27 -7.56 -1.99 -11.10
N ALA A 28 -6.26 -1.84 -10.85
CA ALA A 28 -5.42 -0.98 -11.68
C ALA A 28 -5.33 -1.56 -13.11
N GLY A 29 -5.41 -0.69 -14.11
CA GLY A 29 -5.22 -1.03 -15.53
C GLY A 29 -6.51 -1.31 -16.31
N ASN A 30 -6.35 -1.69 -17.58
CA ASN A 30 -7.42 -2.09 -18.48
C ASN A 30 -7.32 -3.59 -18.80
N PRO A 31 -8.13 -4.46 -18.15
CA PRO A 31 -8.06 -5.91 -18.37
C PRO A 31 -8.37 -6.36 -19.81
N GLY A 32 -9.14 -5.58 -20.56
CA GLY A 32 -9.45 -5.82 -21.98
C GLY A 32 -8.52 -5.10 -22.95
N GLY A 33 -7.45 -4.48 -22.45
CA GLY A 33 -6.51 -3.72 -23.27
C GLY A 33 -5.59 -4.65 -24.05
N HIS A 34 -5.76 -4.70 -25.38
CA HIS A 34 -4.89 -5.47 -26.29
C HIS A 34 -4.09 -4.56 -27.25
N PHE A 35 -3.78 -3.34 -26.81
CA PHE A 35 -3.06 -2.38 -27.64
C PHE A 35 -1.60 -2.79 -27.82
N TYR A 36 -1.05 -2.56 -29.02
CA TYR A 36 0.37 -2.81 -29.29
C TYR A 36 1.25 -1.92 -28.41
N VAL A 37 2.13 -2.55 -27.63
CA VAL A 37 3.14 -1.86 -26.82
C VAL A 37 4.49 -1.94 -27.57
N PRO A 38 5.06 -0.80 -28.00
CA PRO A 38 6.39 -0.76 -28.59
C PRO A 38 7.44 -1.38 -27.65
N PRO A 39 8.56 -1.92 -28.17
CA PRO A 39 9.59 -2.57 -27.34
C PRO A 39 10.05 -1.74 -26.13
N ALA A 40 10.20 -0.42 -26.29
CA ALA A 40 10.62 0.50 -25.22
C ALA A 40 9.59 0.65 -24.08
N GLY A 41 8.32 0.32 -24.30
CA GLY A 41 7.25 0.40 -23.30
C GLY A 41 6.90 -0.94 -22.64
N ARG A 42 7.61 -2.02 -22.97
CA ARG A 42 7.37 -3.34 -22.39
C ARG A 42 7.75 -3.38 -20.92
N VAL A 43 7.23 -4.37 -20.19
CA VAL A 43 7.56 -4.58 -18.77
C VAL A 43 9.06 -4.75 -18.58
N ALA A 44 9.60 -4.11 -17.54
CA ALA A 44 10.99 -4.27 -17.14
C ALA A 44 11.20 -5.60 -16.41
N ASP A 45 12.38 -6.20 -16.55
CA ASP A 45 12.79 -7.31 -15.71
C ASP A 45 13.02 -6.82 -14.28
N THR A 46 12.33 -7.43 -13.32
CA THR A 46 12.41 -7.09 -11.89
C THR A 46 12.95 -8.24 -11.04
N SER A 47 13.44 -9.31 -11.68
CA SER A 47 13.97 -10.50 -10.99
C SER A 47 15.27 -10.21 -10.21
N HIS A 48 16.03 -9.20 -10.63
CA HIS A 48 17.31 -8.80 -10.04
C HIS A 48 17.28 -7.35 -9.53
N PRO A 49 16.73 -7.08 -8.32
CA PRO A 49 16.63 -5.73 -7.81
C PRO A 49 17.99 -5.12 -7.44
N ASN A 50 18.18 -3.84 -7.74
CA ASN A 50 19.33 -3.06 -7.27
C ASN A 50 19.18 -2.71 -5.78
N HIS A 51 17.94 -2.44 -5.35
CA HIS A 51 17.63 -2.01 -4.00
C HIS A 51 16.44 -2.79 -3.42
N VAL A 52 16.52 -3.13 -2.14
CA VAL A 52 15.40 -3.73 -1.40
C VAL A 52 15.05 -2.83 -0.21
N ILE A 53 13.80 -2.39 -0.15
CA ILE A 53 13.26 -1.62 0.96
C ILE A 53 12.55 -2.58 1.92
N GLY A 54 12.95 -2.56 3.19
CA GLY A 54 12.41 -3.46 4.22
C GLY A 54 13.09 -4.83 4.26
N ARG A 55 12.70 -5.63 5.25
CA ARG A 55 13.27 -6.96 5.55
C ARG A 55 12.21 -8.04 5.75
N GLY A 56 11.00 -7.82 5.25
CA GLY A 56 9.83 -8.68 5.44
C GLY A 56 8.92 -8.24 6.59
N THR A 57 9.16 -7.05 7.15
CA THR A 57 8.33 -6.45 8.21
C THR A 57 7.98 -5.00 7.88
N PRO A 58 6.83 -4.48 8.36
CA PRO A 58 6.40 -3.12 8.05
C PRO A 58 7.36 -2.04 8.57
N THR A 59 8.00 -2.28 9.72
CA THR A 59 8.89 -1.34 10.40
C THR A 59 10.05 -0.85 9.51
N GLY A 60 10.52 -1.68 8.58
CA GLY A 60 11.64 -1.34 7.69
C GLY A 60 11.26 -0.48 6.48
N CYS A 61 9.96 -0.26 6.22
CA CYS A 61 9.46 0.44 5.05
C CYS A 61 9.14 1.89 5.39
N THR A 62 10.16 2.75 5.38
CA THR A 62 10.08 4.16 5.79
C THR A 62 10.20 5.10 4.59
N SER A 63 9.67 6.32 4.71
CA SER A 63 9.83 7.36 3.67
C SER A 63 11.30 7.61 3.32
N SER A 64 12.19 7.67 4.32
CA SER A 64 13.62 7.90 4.05
C SER A 64 14.27 6.76 3.26
N ALA A 65 13.85 5.51 3.48
CA ALA A 65 14.34 4.38 2.69
C ALA A 65 13.87 4.44 1.24
N VAL A 66 12.63 4.87 1.01
CA VAL A 66 12.07 5.11 -0.33
C VAL A 66 12.85 6.21 -1.04
N VAL A 67 12.99 7.39 -0.42
CA VAL A 67 13.70 8.54 -1.00
C VAL A 67 15.13 8.17 -1.39
N ARG A 68 15.88 7.50 -0.50
CA ARG A 68 17.25 7.07 -0.81
C ARG A 68 17.32 6.10 -1.98
N ALA A 69 16.42 5.12 -2.06
CA ALA A 69 16.41 4.16 -3.16
C ALA A 69 16.01 4.82 -4.49
N VAL A 70 15.02 5.70 -4.48
CA VAL A 70 14.58 6.45 -5.67
C VAL A 70 15.69 7.36 -6.19
N ALA A 71 16.39 8.06 -5.31
CA ALA A 71 17.52 8.91 -5.69
C ALA A 71 18.69 8.11 -6.30
N ALA A 72 18.88 6.85 -5.88
CA ALA A 72 19.87 5.95 -6.46
C ALA A 72 19.44 5.37 -7.83
N GLY A 73 18.14 5.34 -8.11
CA GLY A 73 17.56 4.80 -9.35
C GLY A 73 17.58 3.27 -9.42
N GLY A 74 17.28 2.74 -10.61
CA GLY A 74 17.25 1.29 -10.85
C GLY A 74 15.99 0.59 -10.35
N VAL A 75 16.05 -0.74 -10.25
CA VAL A 75 14.94 -1.59 -9.83
C VAL A 75 14.87 -1.65 -8.31
N ILE A 76 13.75 -1.20 -7.75
CA ILE A 76 13.51 -1.14 -6.30
C ILE A 76 12.43 -2.16 -5.94
N LYS A 77 12.77 -3.16 -5.12
CA LYS A 77 11.83 -4.15 -4.59
C LYS A 77 11.41 -3.78 -3.17
N PHE A 78 10.11 -3.82 -2.92
CA PHE A 78 9.55 -3.65 -1.58
C PHE A 78 9.38 -5.00 -0.89
N ASN A 79 9.94 -5.13 0.31
CA ASN A 79 9.82 -6.29 1.18
C ASN A 79 9.29 -5.84 2.55
N CYS A 80 8.04 -5.40 2.59
CA CYS A 80 7.40 -4.82 3.77
C CYS A 80 6.58 -5.83 4.60
N GLY A 81 6.62 -7.10 4.24
CA GLY A 81 5.80 -8.16 4.83
C GLY A 81 4.56 -8.50 4.01
N PRO A 82 3.75 -9.47 4.47
CA PRO A 82 2.68 -10.09 3.67
C PRO A 82 1.37 -9.30 3.62
N LYS A 83 1.20 -8.31 4.51
CA LYS A 83 0.01 -7.46 4.55
C LYS A 83 0.28 -6.16 3.79
N PRO A 84 -0.75 -5.50 3.22
CA PRO A 84 -0.59 -4.16 2.65
C PRO A 84 0.01 -3.18 3.67
N VAL A 85 0.97 -2.38 3.23
CA VAL A 85 1.62 -1.34 4.04
C VAL A 85 1.52 -0.01 3.31
N THR A 86 0.96 1.00 3.98
CA THR A 86 0.99 2.39 3.51
C THR A 86 2.26 3.05 4.03
N ILE A 87 3.10 3.54 3.12
CA ILE A 87 4.28 4.33 3.46
C ILE A 87 3.94 5.80 3.23
N VAL A 88 3.77 6.56 4.30
CA VAL A 88 3.51 8.01 4.21
C VAL A 88 4.82 8.71 3.84
N MET A 89 4.84 9.44 2.73
CA MET A 89 6.00 10.23 2.31
C MET A 89 6.05 11.55 3.08
N THR A 90 7.21 11.88 3.64
CA THR A 90 7.41 13.12 4.42
C THR A 90 8.43 14.07 3.79
N ALA A 91 9.12 13.61 2.75
CA ALA A 91 10.09 14.37 1.95
C ALA A 91 10.22 13.73 0.56
N THR A 92 10.81 14.47 -0.39
CA THR A 92 11.12 14.02 -1.77
C THR A 92 12.59 14.17 -2.06
#